data_AF-A0A485BAG2-F1
#
_entry.id   AF-A0A485BAG2-F1
#
_cell.length_a   1.000
_cell.length_b   1.000
_cell.length_c   1.000
_cell.angle_alpha   90.00
_cell.angle_beta   90.00
_cell.angle_gamma   90.00
#
_symmetry.space_group_name_H-M   'P 1'
#
loop_
_entity.id
_entity.type
_entity.pdbx_description
1 polymer ?
#
loop_
_entity_poly.entity_id
_entity_poly.type
_entity_poly.pdbx_seq_one_letter_code
_entity_poly.pdbx_strand_id
1 'polypeptide(L)'
;MLNQSDNRRQVSRDVTALMEDKLGDRLLGIIHRDESVVEANASQKSILDFSSSSAAAFDIEIMAKKISALLGIKIGDGTVHSQPRMSGL
;
A
#
# COMPACT_ATOMS: atom_id res chain seq x y z
N MET A 1 -6.40 7.45 5.76
CA MET A 1 -5.88 6.79 4.54
C MET A 1 -7.07 6.47 3.67
N LEU A 2 -6.98 6.74 2.37
CA LEU A 2 -7.98 6.33 1.39
C LEU A 2 -7.45 5.13 0.61
N ASN A 3 -8.22 4.04 0.55
CA ASN A 3 -7.80 2.81 -0.13
C ASN A 3 -8.58 2.63 -1.45
N GLN A 4 -7.98 1.93 -2.41
CA GLN A 4 -8.59 1.54 -3.68
C GLN A 4 -9.11 2.73 -4.50
N SER A 5 -8.37 3.85 -4.50
CA SER A 5 -8.70 4.98 -5.37
C SER A 5 -8.54 4.56 -6.83
N ASP A 6 -9.62 4.62 -7.62
CA ASP A 6 -9.64 4.30 -9.05
C ASP A 6 -9.92 5.57 -9.85
N ASN A 7 -8.85 6.25 -10.28
CA ASN A 7 -8.95 7.51 -11.02
C ASN A 7 -9.66 7.38 -12.38
N ARG A 8 -9.99 6.17 -12.84
CA ARG A 8 -10.78 5.94 -14.05
C ARG A 8 -12.29 6.14 -13.79
N ARG A 9 -12.74 6.04 -12.54
CA ARG A 9 -14.14 6.20 -12.14
C ARG A 9 -14.39 7.61 -11.62
N GLN A 10 -15.36 8.31 -12.20
CA GLN A 10 -15.71 9.68 -11.80
C GLN A 10 -16.03 9.78 -10.31
N VAL A 11 -16.90 8.90 -9.79
CA VAL A 11 -17.25 8.88 -8.37
C VAL A 11 -16.03 8.69 -7.47
N SER A 12 -15.07 7.86 -7.88
CA SER A 12 -13.85 7.67 -7.09
C SER A 12 -13.01 8.94 -7.07
N ARG A 13 -12.86 9.63 -8.19
CA ARG A 13 -12.12 10.91 -8.25
C ARG A 13 -12.77 11.97 -7.37
N ASP A 14 -14.10 12.10 -7.43
CA ASP A 14 -14.84 13.09 -6.66
C ASP A 14 -14.72 12.82 -5.15
N VAL A 15 -14.80 11.55 -4.75
CA VAL A 15 -14.57 11.14 -3.35
C VAL A 15 -13.12 11.39 -2.93
N THR A 16 -12.13 11.08 -3.77
CA THR A 16 -10.72 11.34 -3.47
C THR A 16 -10.47 12.84 -3.25
N ALA A 17 -10.95 13.69 -4.16
CA ALA A 17 -10.82 15.14 -4.05
C ALA A 17 -11.53 15.70 -2.80
N LEU A 18 -12.73 15.19 -2.48
CA LEU A 18 -13.44 15.57 -1.26
C LEU A 18 -12.67 15.20 0.01
N MET A 19 -12.05 14.01 0.03
CA MET A 19 -11.26 13.55 1.18
C MET A 19 -9.98 14.37 1.34
N GLU A 20 -9.32 14.73 0.23
CA GLU A 20 -8.17 15.64 0.23
C GLU A 20 -8.54 17.01 0.82
N ASP A 21 -9.65 17.61 0.36
CA ASP A 21 -10.16 18.90 0.87
C ASP A 21 -10.53 18.85 2.37
N LYS A 22 -11.24 17.80 2.80
CA LYS A 22 -11.80 17.73 4.16
C LYS A 22 -10.78 17.28 5.22
N LEU A 23 -9.79 16.49 4.83
CA LEU A 23 -8.84 15.91 5.77
C LEU A 23 -7.49 16.62 5.76
N GLY A 24 -7.08 17.23 4.64
CA GLY A 24 -5.78 17.89 4.50
C GLY A 24 -4.66 16.98 5.01
N ASP A 25 -3.85 17.50 5.94
CA ASP A 25 -2.71 16.78 6.53
C ASP A 25 -3.09 15.50 7.29
N ARG A 26 -4.35 15.35 7.71
CA ARG A 26 -4.86 14.12 8.34
C ARG A 26 -5.04 12.99 7.33
N LEU A 27 -5.09 13.29 6.02
CA LEU A 27 -5.02 12.26 5.00
C LEU A 27 -3.57 11.78 4.87
N LEU A 28 -3.30 10.67 5.55
CA LEU A 28 -1.96 10.08 5.52
C LEU A 28 -1.48 9.73 4.10
N GLY A 29 -2.40 9.31 3.22
CA GLY A 29 -2.13 9.05 1.81
C GLY A 29 -3.25 8.23 1.18
N ILE A 30 -3.04 7.92 -0.10
CA ILE A 30 -3.97 7.21 -0.97
C ILE A 30 -3.27 5.96 -1.49
N ILE A 31 -3.96 4.82 -1.47
CA ILE A 31 -3.55 3.61 -2.17
C ILE A 31 -4.39 3.48 -3.42
N HIS A 32 -3.73 3.42 -4.57
CA HIS A 32 -4.40 3.25 -5.86
C HIS A 32 -4.92 1.82 -6.03
N ARG A 33 -6.04 1.69 -6.75
CA ARG A 33 -6.55 0.38 -7.17
C ARG A 33 -5.52 -0.27 -8.10
N ASP A 34 -5.09 -1.47 -7.74
CA ASP A 34 -4.14 -2.29 -8.50
C ASP A 34 -4.61 -3.76 -8.46
N GLU A 35 -4.66 -4.41 -9.63
CA GLU A 35 -5.16 -5.79 -9.76
C GLU A 35 -4.18 -6.80 -9.15
N SER A 36 -2.89 -6.46 -9.10
CA SER A 36 -1.84 -7.26 -8.47
C SER A 36 -2.16 -7.58 -7.01
N VAL A 37 -2.92 -6.72 -6.30
CA VAL A 37 -3.34 -6.96 -4.91
C VAL A 37 -4.31 -8.12 -4.80
N VAL A 38 -5.27 -8.22 -5.72
CA VAL A 38 -6.25 -9.30 -5.74
C VAL A 38 -5.56 -10.63 -6.11
N GLU A 39 -4.64 -10.59 -7.07
CA GLU A 39 -3.85 -11.75 -7.48
C GLU A 39 -2.90 -12.24 -6.38
N ALA A 40 -2.25 -11.31 -5.66
CA ALA A 40 -1.42 -11.61 -4.50
C ALA A 40 -2.26 -12.27 -3.40
N ASN A 41 -3.45 -11.73 -3.11
CA ASN A 41 -4.37 -12.31 -2.14
C ASN A 41 -4.84 -13.71 -2.57
N ALA A 42 -5.19 -13.91 -3.84
CA ALA A 42 -5.54 -15.23 -4.36
C ALA A 42 -4.38 -16.23 -4.24
N SER A 43 -3.15 -15.75 -4.38
CA SER A 43 -1.92 -16.54 -4.21
C SER A 43 -1.45 -16.67 -2.77
N GLN A 44 -2.17 -16.09 -1.81
CA GLN A 44 -1.80 -16.05 -0.38
C GLN A 44 -0.39 -15.51 -0.14
N LYS A 45 -0.03 -14.46 -0.89
CA LYS A 45 1.26 -13.77 -0.78
C LYS A 45 1.04 -12.32 -0.43
N SER A 46 2.01 -11.73 0.28
CA SER A 46 2.10 -10.28 0.40
C SER A 46 2.23 -9.66 -0.99
N ILE A 47 1.63 -8.49 -1.20
CA ILE A 47 1.82 -7.73 -2.45
C ILE A 47 3.30 -7.37 -2.67
N LEU A 48 4.06 -7.19 -1.58
CA LEU A 48 5.50 -6.92 -1.64
C LEU A 48 6.30 -8.12 -2.15
N ASP A 49 5.84 -9.35 -1.91
CA ASP A 49 6.48 -10.58 -2.39
C ASP A 49 5.95 -11.02 -3.77
N PHE A 50 4.70 -10.65 -4.09
CA PHE A 50 4.04 -11.03 -5.33
C PHE A 50 4.36 -10.08 -6.49
N SER A 51 4.27 -8.76 -6.26
CA SER A 51 4.49 -7.72 -7.26
C SER A 51 4.99 -6.44 -6.58
N SER A 52 6.26 -6.44 -6.20
CA SER A 52 6.93 -5.30 -5.53
C SER A 52 6.96 -4.03 -6.38
N SER A 53 6.87 -4.14 -7.70
CA SER A 53 6.81 -3.02 -8.64
C SER A 53 5.40 -2.50 -8.91
N SER A 54 4.36 -3.06 -8.28
CA SER A 54 2.97 -2.60 -8.43
C SER A 54 2.77 -1.22 -7.81
N ALA A 55 1.78 -0.47 -8.31
CA ALA A 55 1.47 0.85 -7.77
C ALA A 55 1.02 0.76 -6.30
N ALA A 56 0.24 -0.26 -5.97
CA ALA A 56 -0.19 -0.50 -4.59
C ALA A 56 1.00 -0.85 -3.67
N ALA A 57 1.97 -1.64 -4.13
CA ALA A 57 3.17 -1.92 -3.34
C ALA A 57 3.96 -0.64 -3.01
N PHE A 58 4.16 0.21 -4.03
CA PHE A 58 4.83 1.50 -3.86
C PHE A 58 4.06 2.42 -2.88
N ASP A 59 2.75 2.57 -3.05
CA ASP A 59 1.90 3.39 -2.17
C ASP A 59 1.96 2.90 -0.72
N ILE A 60 1.91 1.58 -0.51
CA ILE A 60 2.02 0.96 0.82
C ILE A 60 3.38 1.25 1.45
N GLU A 61 4.47 1.20 0.68
CA GLU A 61 5.82 1.48 1.19
C GLU A 61 5.97 2.95 1.63
N ILE A 62 5.46 3.89 0.83
CA ILE A 62 5.45 5.32 1.19
C ILE A 62 4.61 5.54 2.46
N MET A 63 3.45 4.89 2.56
CA MET A 63 2.59 4.94 3.74
C MET A 63 3.28 4.39 4.99
N ALA A 64 3.98 3.26 4.88
CA ALA A 64 4.73 2.65 5.97
C ALA A 64 5.84 3.59 6.49
N LYS A 65 6.57 4.25 5.57
CA LYS A 65 7.59 5.25 5.92
C LYS A 65 6.98 6.45 6.66
N LYS A 66 5.85 6.98 6.17
CA LYS A 66 5.16 8.12 6.80
C LYS A 66 4.64 7.76 8.20
N ILE A 67 4.02 6.60 8.37
CA ILE A 67 3.53 6.12 9.68
C ILE A 67 4.71 5.93 10.64
N SER A 68 5.81 5.36 10.17
CA SER A 68 6.98 5.13 11.03
C SER A 68 7.62 6.43 11.49
N ALA A 69 7.71 7.44 10.60
CA ALA A 69 8.14 8.78 10.97
C ALA A 69 7.22 9.42 12.02
N LEU A 70 5.90 9.31 11.86
CA LEU A 70 4.92 9.84 12.82
C LEU A 70 5.00 9.15 14.19
N LEU A 71 5.30 7.86 14.22
CA LEU A 71 5.40 7.07 15.45
C LEU A 71 6.81 7.07 16.07
N GLY A 72 7.79 7.71 15.42
CA GLY A 72 9.19 7.67 15.86
C GLY A 72 9.82 6.27 15.78
N ILE A 73 9.27 5.39 14.94
CA ILE A 73 9.76 4.02 14.75
C ILE A 73 10.93 4.05 13.76
N LYS A 74 12.08 3.51 14.19
CA LYS A 74 13.17 3.18 13.27
C LYS A 74 12.83 1.87 12.57
N ILE A 75 12.38 1.94 11.32
CA ILE A 75 12.38 0.77 10.45
C ILE A 75 13.85 0.37 10.29
N GLY A 76 14.18 -0.92 10.47
CA GLY A 76 15.53 -1.46 10.20
C GLY A 76 16.01 -1.14 8.77
N ASP A 77 17.24 -1.49 8.46
CA ASP A 77 18.01 -1.19 7.24
C ASP A 77 17.39 -1.57 5.88
N GLY A 78 16.10 -1.91 5.81
CA GLY A 78 15.39 -2.24 4.57
C GLY A 78 15.51 -3.71 4.18
N THR A 79 16.09 -4.56 5.03
CA THR A 79 16.22 -5.98 4.75
C THR A 79 14.87 -6.70 4.88
N VAL A 80 14.27 -7.08 3.75
CA VAL A 80 13.10 -7.97 3.72
C VAL A 80 13.56 -9.36 4.19
N HIS A 81 13.19 -9.75 5.41
CA HIS A 81 13.31 -11.13 5.84
C HIS A 81 12.23 -11.97 5.16
N SER A 82 12.44 -12.36 3.90
CA SER A 82 11.71 -13.50 3.36
C SER A 82 12.15 -14.71 4.18
N GLN A 83 11.24 -15.26 5.00
CA GLN A 83 11.51 -16.56 5.60
C GLN A 83 11.74 -17.56 4.45
N PRO A 84 12.78 -18.42 4.51
CA PRO A 84 12.96 -19.44 3.49
C PRO A 84 11.72 -20.32 3.48
N ARG A 85 11.14 -20.55 2.29
CA ARG A 85 10.16 -21.63 2.11
C ARG A 85 10.75 -22.89 2.74
N MET A 86 10.04 -23.47 3.70
CA MET A 86 10.25 -24.87 4.06
C MET A 86 9.94 -25.69 2.80
N SER A 87 11.00 -26.10 2.09
CA SER A 87 10.92 -27.26 1.21
C SER A 87 10.77 -28.46 2.15
N GLY A 88 9.59 -29.08 2.14
CA GLY A 88 9.30 -30.22 2.98
C GLY A 88 8.13 -31.03 2.43
N LEU A 89 8.50 -32.06 1.67
CA LEU A 89 7.79 -33.30 1.28
C LEU A 89 6.50 -33.19 0.45
#